data_AF-A0A6A5UG76-F1
#
_entry.id   AF-A0A6A5UG76-F1
#
_cell.length_a   1.000
_cell.length_b   1.000
_cell.length_c   1.000
_cell.angle_alpha   90.00
_cell.angle_beta   90.00
_cell.angle_gamma   90.00
#
_symmetry.space_group_name_H-M   'P 1'
#
loop_
_entity.id
_entity.type
_entity.pdbx_description
1 polymer ?
#
loop_
_entity_poly.entity_id
_entity_poly.type
_entity_poly.pdbx_seq_one_letter_code
_entity_poly.pdbx_strand_id
1 'polypeptide(L)'
;MTTGEERYWSHIPRYSDVPTTKFINWDWQVFSIVDTKKLSRLLEEVLPEKLGVSRTLPHIQTKQDFIHEVEMGLKEAPMSIRLTPHVISRINWQNPVDDPLRRQFIPIKSGLVPDHPQLTFDSLNEQEDCAVDGLIHRYPGKALFLPISVCPVYCRFCTRSWAVGGNTDLINKESQRPILRRWEKVFQHIEHDPSIEDIVVSGGDSYQLLPDQLRIIGERLLSIPHIRRFRIASKGIAVAPGRILDKADRWVDEIIALSNRGREMGKQVCIHTHFNHPNEITWITRKAAAYLFSRGVIVRNQSVLLKGVNDDLETMSRLIKSLADLNVEPYYVYQCDLVRGVEDLRTPLRTILELEKRIRGTLTGFMMPSFVVDLPGGGGKRLASTHEKYDEINGVSFWRAPGLPGQKGKQIYTYYDPFPKTKVIHERQRKLVKATLAQMNEQLRLPGTDVVEDNKHSAAETVGYALNKYQEGTKMSQALAMNEKLGSIQSRGGDAIENGLKFTPTKSSQEMPGETIANKNGIPAKSQEDQSVETNCTIPIEREEEPQKRVASAGN
;
A
#
# COMPACT_ATOMS: atom_id res chain seq x y z
N MET A 1 28.17 -17.78 -18.57
CA MET A 1 27.32 -17.13 -17.55
C MET A 1 28.14 -16.01 -16.96
N THR A 2 27.76 -14.76 -17.21
CA THR A 2 28.37 -13.60 -16.54
C THR A 2 28.23 -13.78 -15.03
N THR A 3 29.31 -13.59 -14.29
CA THR A 3 29.50 -13.91 -12.86
C THR A 3 28.62 -13.09 -11.88
N GLY A 4 27.52 -12.48 -12.34
CA GLY A 4 26.66 -11.59 -11.55
C GLY A 4 25.14 -11.91 -11.58
N GLU A 5 24.71 -12.98 -12.25
CA GLU A 5 23.27 -13.34 -12.37
C GLU A 5 22.98 -14.69 -11.71
N GLU A 6 23.37 -14.82 -10.44
CA GLU A 6 23.04 -16.00 -9.64
C GLU A 6 21.52 -16.18 -9.56
N ARG A 7 21.05 -17.42 -9.78
CA ARG A 7 19.65 -17.81 -9.56
C ARG A 7 19.39 -17.91 -8.06
N TYR A 8 19.29 -16.77 -7.38
CA TYR A 8 19.14 -16.71 -5.93
C TYR A 8 17.90 -17.43 -5.40
N TRP A 9 16.98 -17.90 -6.24
CA TRP A 9 15.85 -18.75 -5.87
C TRP A 9 16.15 -20.26 -5.90
N SER A 10 17.33 -20.68 -6.36
CA SER A 10 17.65 -22.10 -6.55
C SER A 10 17.73 -22.89 -5.25
N HIS A 11 17.91 -22.21 -4.11
CA HIS A 11 17.90 -22.82 -2.79
C HIS A 11 16.48 -23.13 -2.27
N ILE A 12 15.44 -22.61 -2.94
CA ILE A 12 14.05 -22.95 -2.61
C ILE A 12 13.70 -24.23 -3.37
N PRO A 13 13.38 -25.36 -2.70
CA PRO A 13 13.25 -26.66 -3.37
C PRO A 13 12.28 -26.67 -4.55
N ARG A 14 11.13 -26.01 -4.42
CA ARG A 14 10.13 -25.90 -5.50
C ARG A 14 10.54 -24.99 -6.67
N TYR A 15 11.60 -24.19 -6.52
CA TYR A 15 12.09 -23.27 -7.55
C TYR A 15 13.48 -23.63 -8.07
N SER A 16 14.14 -24.68 -7.55
CA SER A 16 15.51 -25.08 -7.87
C SER A 16 15.80 -25.13 -9.38
N ASP A 17 14.86 -25.71 -10.13
CA ASP A 17 14.99 -25.95 -11.56
C ASP A 17 14.31 -24.89 -12.42
N VAL A 18 13.75 -23.83 -11.81
CA VAL A 18 13.12 -22.75 -12.56
C VAL A 18 14.21 -21.93 -13.26
N PRO A 19 14.19 -21.85 -14.61
CA PRO A 19 15.17 -21.04 -15.33
C PRO A 19 14.87 -19.55 -15.14
N THR A 20 15.89 -18.70 -15.27
CA THR A 20 15.78 -17.24 -15.12
C THR A 20 14.66 -16.64 -15.97
N THR A 21 14.52 -17.06 -17.23
CA THR A 21 13.47 -16.59 -18.15
C THR A 21 12.06 -16.85 -17.62
N LYS A 22 11.83 -18.00 -16.97
CA LYS A 22 10.55 -18.33 -16.34
C LYS A 22 10.38 -17.61 -15.00
N PHE A 23 11.45 -17.46 -14.22
CA PHE A 23 11.38 -16.77 -12.94
C PHE A 23 11.04 -15.28 -13.09
N ILE A 24 11.55 -14.60 -14.11
CA ILE A 24 11.23 -13.18 -14.34
C ILE A 24 9.84 -12.97 -14.93
N ASN A 25 9.23 -14.00 -15.53
CA ASN A 25 7.91 -13.90 -16.16
C ASN A 25 6.82 -13.58 -15.13
N TRP A 26 6.01 -12.57 -15.43
CA TRP A 26 5.01 -12.04 -14.51
C TRP A 26 3.87 -13.02 -14.25
N ASP A 27 3.33 -13.64 -15.29
CA ASP A 27 2.25 -14.62 -15.15
C ASP A 27 2.70 -15.82 -14.31
N TRP A 28 3.94 -16.29 -14.49
CA TRP A 28 4.51 -17.33 -13.66
C TRP A 28 4.65 -16.89 -12.20
N GLN A 29 5.13 -15.67 -11.94
CA GLN A 29 5.21 -15.13 -10.58
C GLN A 29 3.83 -15.09 -9.93
N VAL A 30 2.80 -14.63 -10.65
CA VAL A 30 1.40 -14.55 -10.17
C VAL A 30 0.81 -15.93 -9.92
N PHE A 31 0.96 -16.86 -10.86
CA PHE A 31 0.46 -18.23 -10.74
C PHE A 31 1.11 -18.96 -9.56
N SER A 32 2.40 -18.68 -9.31
CA SER A 32 3.21 -19.31 -8.26
C SER A 32 3.12 -18.59 -6.92
N ILE A 33 2.19 -17.64 -6.76
CA ILE A 33 1.96 -16.97 -5.49
C ILE A 33 1.59 -17.97 -4.40
N VAL A 34 2.24 -17.79 -3.25
CA VAL A 34 1.92 -18.49 -2.00
C VAL A 34 0.99 -17.59 -1.20
N ASP A 35 -0.24 -18.06 -1.04
CA ASP A 35 -1.25 -17.46 -0.18
C ASP A 35 -1.29 -18.16 1.19
N THR A 36 -2.20 -17.75 2.07
CA THR A 36 -2.39 -18.37 3.39
C THR A 36 -2.57 -19.89 3.33
N LYS A 37 -3.27 -20.43 2.32
CA LYS A 37 -3.56 -21.87 2.20
C LYS A 37 -2.32 -22.67 1.79
N LYS A 38 -1.43 -22.06 1.01
CA LYS A 38 -0.20 -22.70 0.52
C LYS A 38 1.00 -22.51 1.45
N LEU A 39 0.89 -21.65 2.47
CA LEU A 39 2.03 -21.25 3.31
C LEU A 39 2.60 -22.39 4.13
N SER A 40 1.78 -23.19 4.82
CA SER A 40 2.28 -24.30 5.65
C SER A 40 3.12 -25.28 4.84
N ARG A 41 2.65 -25.65 3.65
CA ARG A 41 3.42 -26.49 2.72
C ARG A 41 4.73 -25.83 2.28
N LEU A 42 4.75 -24.52 2.03
CA LEU A 42 6.01 -23.83 1.74
C LEU A 42 6.98 -23.94 2.93
N LEU A 43 6.51 -23.64 4.14
CA LEU A 43 7.34 -23.68 5.35
C LEU A 43 7.91 -25.08 5.60
N GLU A 44 7.11 -26.11 5.38
CA GLU A 44 7.55 -27.51 5.45
C GLU A 44 8.70 -27.83 4.47
N GLU A 45 8.73 -27.18 3.30
CA GLU A 45 9.76 -27.41 2.29
C GLU A 45 11.03 -26.59 2.53
N VAL A 46 10.92 -25.36 3.05
CA VAL A 46 12.05 -24.40 3.10
C VAL A 46 12.76 -24.34 4.45
N LEU A 47 12.08 -24.71 5.54
CA LEU A 47 12.66 -24.62 6.88
C LEU A 47 13.54 -25.83 7.19
N PRO A 48 14.77 -25.63 7.72
CA PRO A 48 15.55 -26.72 8.29
C PRO A 48 14.95 -27.18 9.62
N GLU A 49 15.26 -28.42 10.04
CA GLU A 49 14.77 -29.00 11.31
C GLU A 49 15.13 -28.16 12.54
N LYS A 50 16.33 -27.56 12.53
CA LYS A 50 16.80 -26.62 13.55
C LYS A 50 17.01 -25.24 12.95
N LEU A 51 16.49 -24.22 13.62
CA LEU A 51 16.57 -22.83 13.22
C LEU A 51 17.69 -22.11 13.97
N GLY A 52 18.17 -21.01 13.40
CA GLY A 52 19.04 -20.07 14.09
C GLY A 52 18.37 -19.51 15.35
N VAL A 53 19.14 -19.34 16.42
CA VAL A 53 18.64 -18.82 17.69
C VAL A 53 18.27 -17.35 17.52
N SER A 54 16.98 -17.04 17.69
CA SER A 54 16.51 -15.66 17.67
C SER A 54 16.98 -14.89 18.90
N ARG A 55 17.35 -13.64 18.69
CA ARG A 55 17.66 -12.69 19.77
C ARG A 55 16.42 -12.28 20.56
N THR A 56 15.25 -12.33 19.93
CA THR A 56 14.00 -11.80 20.50
C THR A 56 13.04 -12.89 20.95
N LEU A 57 13.06 -14.06 20.29
CA LEU A 57 12.16 -15.18 20.56
C LEU A 57 12.97 -16.50 20.63
N PRO A 58 13.84 -16.66 21.64
CA PRO A 58 14.78 -17.79 21.72
C PRO A 58 14.11 -19.16 21.94
N HIS A 59 12.80 -19.19 22.20
CA HIS A 59 12.02 -20.42 22.35
C HIS A 59 11.65 -21.06 21.01
N ILE A 60 11.70 -20.32 19.90
CA ILE A 60 11.44 -20.84 18.56
C ILE A 60 12.76 -21.38 18.00
N GLN A 61 12.99 -22.69 18.12
CA GLN A 61 14.27 -23.32 17.76
C GLN A 61 14.16 -24.39 16.70
N THR A 62 12.96 -24.93 16.49
CA THR A 62 12.71 -25.98 15.51
C THR A 62 11.78 -25.52 14.40
N LYS A 63 11.81 -26.27 13.31
CA LYS A 63 10.86 -26.16 12.20
C LYS A 63 9.40 -26.11 12.69
N GLN A 64 9.03 -27.04 13.58
CA GLN A 64 7.66 -27.17 14.06
C GLN A 64 7.25 -26.04 15.01
N ASP A 65 8.17 -25.54 15.85
CA ASP A 65 7.90 -24.35 16.67
C ASP A 65 7.53 -23.15 15.78
N PHE A 66 8.30 -22.94 14.72
CA PHE A 66 8.07 -21.80 13.82
C PHE A 66 6.77 -21.94 13.03
N ILE A 67 6.47 -23.12 12.50
CA ILE A 67 5.21 -23.37 11.78
C ILE A 67 4.02 -23.12 12.71
N HIS A 68 4.05 -23.68 13.93
CA HIS A 68 3.00 -23.48 14.92
C HIS A 68 2.80 -21.98 15.24
N GLU A 69 3.88 -21.25 15.48
CA GLU A 69 3.84 -19.83 15.78
C GLU A 69 3.32 -18.97 14.63
N VAL A 70 3.62 -19.35 13.38
CA VAL A 70 3.05 -18.70 12.20
C VAL A 70 1.56 -18.99 12.09
N GLU A 71 1.13 -20.24 12.24
CA GLU A 71 -0.29 -20.61 12.19
C GLU A 71 -1.12 -19.88 13.25
N MET A 72 -0.59 -19.77 14.47
CA MET A 72 -1.22 -18.99 15.53
C MET A 72 -1.19 -17.49 15.24
N GLY A 73 -0.11 -16.97 14.66
CA GLY A 73 0.01 -15.57 14.27
C GLY A 73 -0.97 -15.18 13.16
N LEU A 74 -1.26 -16.09 12.23
CA LEU A 74 -2.21 -15.86 11.12
C LEU A 74 -3.65 -15.67 11.60
N LYS A 75 -4.05 -16.37 12.67
CA LYS A 75 -5.39 -16.22 13.27
C LYS A 75 -5.62 -14.83 13.88
N GLU A 76 -4.55 -14.11 14.17
CA GLU A 76 -4.59 -12.76 14.78
C GLU A 76 -4.17 -11.66 13.80
N ALA A 77 -3.89 -12.02 12.54
CA ALA A 77 -3.43 -11.07 11.54
C ALA A 77 -4.61 -10.37 10.84
N PRO A 78 -4.63 -9.02 10.77
CA PRO A 78 -5.64 -8.28 10.02
C PRO A 78 -5.44 -8.38 8.49
N MET A 79 -4.28 -8.85 8.07
CA MET A 79 -3.90 -8.98 6.68
C MET A 79 -3.67 -10.45 6.33
N SER A 80 -4.25 -10.91 5.21
CA SER A 80 -4.00 -12.25 4.66
C SER A 80 -2.59 -12.35 4.08
N ILE A 81 -2.10 -13.57 3.85
CA ILE A 81 -0.80 -13.79 3.24
C ILE A 81 -0.92 -13.85 1.73
N ARG A 82 0.00 -13.16 1.08
CA ARG A 82 0.27 -13.27 -0.34
C ARG A 82 1.75 -12.96 -0.56
N LEU A 83 2.49 -13.91 -1.09
CA LEU A 83 3.93 -13.82 -1.30
C LEU A 83 4.29 -14.26 -2.71
N THR A 84 5.11 -13.47 -3.38
CA THR A 84 5.68 -13.82 -4.68
C THR A 84 6.85 -14.80 -4.49
N PRO A 85 7.12 -15.68 -5.47
CA PRO A 85 8.35 -16.48 -5.50
C PRO A 85 9.61 -15.62 -5.31
N HIS A 86 9.62 -14.41 -5.87
CA HIS A 86 10.69 -13.43 -5.66
C HIS A 86 10.96 -13.15 -4.18
N VAL A 87 9.94 -12.75 -3.39
CA VAL A 87 10.12 -12.43 -1.97
C VAL A 87 10.51 -13.67 -1.16
N ILE A 88 9.87 -14.80 -1.42
CA ILE A 88 10.17 -16.09 -0.75
C ILE A 88 11.65 -16.45 -0.89
N SER A 89 12.21 -16.21 -2.07
CA SER A 89 13.61 -16.51 -2.40
C SER A 89 14.62 -15.53 -1.79
N ARG A 90 14.16 -14.51 -1.06
CA ARG A 90 15.03 -13.53 -0.38
C ARG A 90 14.98 -13.63 1.14
N ILE A 91 14.05 -14.41 1.69
CA ILE A 91 13.96 -14.68 3.12
C ILE A 91 15.07 -15.65 3.51
N ASN A 92 15.79 -15.34 4.58
CA ASN A 92 16.72 -16.28 5.20
C ASN A 92 15.95 -17.34 6.00
N TRP A 93 15.72 -18.51 5.39
CA TRP A 93 15.00 -19.62 6.02
C TRP A 93 15.82 -20.38 7.08
N GLN A 94 17.13 -20.14 7.18
CA GLN A 94 17.94 -20.68 8.27
C GLN A 94 17.77 -19.89 9.58
N ASN A 95 17.48 -18.58 9.50
CA ASN A 95 17.14 -17.75 10.65
C ASN A 95 15.88 -16.90 10.38
N PRO A 96 14.72 -17.54 10.20
CA PRO A 96 13.54 -16.86 9.72
C PRO A 96 12.94 -15.94 10.80
N VAL A 97 13.15 -16.23 12.08
CA VAL A 97 12.56 -15.46 13.20
C VAL A 97 13.07 -14.02 13.20
N ASP A 98 14.38 -13.81 12.98
CA ASP A 98 14.97 -12.47 12.95
C ASP A 98 15.15 -11.93 11.52
N ASP A 99 14.74 -12.67 10.48
CA ASP A 99 14.87 -12.22 9.09
C ASP A 99 14.02 -10.96 8.80
N PRO A 100 14.63 -9.85 8.34
CA PRO A 100 13.94 -8.57 8.17
C PRO A 100 12.91 -8.60 7.02
N LEU A 101 13.07 -9.48 6.04
CA LEU A 101 12.10 -9.60 4.95
C LEU A 101 10.87 -10.38 5.43
N ARG A 102 11.06 -11.51 6.13
CA ARG A 102 9.97 -12.28 6.70
C ARG A 102 9.15 -11.46 7.69
N ARG A 103 9.80 -10.63 8.52
CA ARG A 103 9.12 -9.69 9.45
C ARG A 103 8.08 -8.80 8.77
N GLN A 104 8.32 -8.39 7.54
CA GLN A 104 7.42 -7.53 6.76
C GLN A 104 6.13 -8.24 6.31
N PHE A 105 6.10 -9.57 6.25
CA PHE A 105 5.00 -10.31 5.59
C PHE A 105 4.37 -11.42 6.43
N ILE A 106 5.16 -12.23 7.16
CA ILE A 106 4.64 -13.42 7.87
C ILE A 106 4.60 -13.12 9.38
N PRO A 107 3.41 -13.11 10.02
CA PRO A 107 3.29 -12.87 11.46
C PRO A 107 3.79 -14.08 12.26
N ILE A 108 4.25 -13.82 13.49
CA ILE A 108 4.65 -14.84 14.47
C ILE A 108 3.93 -14.50 15.76
N LYS A 109 3.15 -15.43 16.32
CA LYS A 109 2.25 -15.19 17.45
C LYS A 109 2.95 -14.56 18.66
N SER A 110 4.04 -15.14 19.13
CA SER A 110 4.82 -14.65 20.27
C SER A 110 5.49 -13.29 20.03
N GLY A 111 5.66 -12.90 18.76
CA GLY A 111 6.14 -11.57 18.37
C GLY A 111 5.05 -10.49 18.41
N LEU A 112 3.77 -10.87 18.29
CA LEU A 112 2.66 -9.92 18.36
C LEU A 112 2.51 -9.33 19.76
N VAL A 113 2.20 -8.05 19.82
CA VAL A 113 1.86 -7.35 21.06
C VAL A 113 0.50 -6.66 20.91
N PRO A 114 -0.23 -6.39 22.01
CA PRO A 114 -1.50 -5.70 21.94
C PRO A 114 -1.36 -4.34 21.25
N ASP A 115 -2.32 -4.00 20.39
CA ASP A 115 -2.37 -2.70 19.74
C ASP A 115 -2.49 -1.55 20.76
N HIS A 116 -2.00 -0.37 20.38
CA HIS A 116 -2.18 0.82 21.19
C HIS A 116 -3.68 1.11 21.44
N PRO A 117 -4.09 1.51 22.66
CA PRO A 117 -5.50 1.82 22.97
C PRO A 117 -6.12 3.00 22.19
N GLN A 118 -5.31 3.75 21.43
CA GLN A 118 -5.74 4.87 20.59
C GLN A 118 -5.83 4.48 19.10
N LEU A 119 -5.56 3.22 18.77
CA LEU A 119 -5.74 2.70 17.42
C LEU A 119 -7.22 2.80 17.04
N THR A 120 -7.49 3.41 15.89
CA THR A 120 -8.78 3.37 15.21
C THR A 120 -8.70 2.45 14.00
N PHE A 121 -9.86 2.07 13.43
CA PHE A 121 -9.92 1.16 12.28
C PHE A 121 -9.21 1.73 11.05
N ASP A 122 -9.48 3.00 10.73
CA ASP A 122 -8.79 3.79 9.73
C ASP A 122 -8.06 4.93 10.44
N SER A 123 -6.81 4.69 10.85
CA SER A 123 -6.03 5.64 11.64
C SER A 123 -5.68 6.91 10.89
N LEU A 124 -5.62 6.86 9.57
CA LEU A 124 -5.32 8.02 8.73
C LEU A 124 -6.57 8.77 8.30
N ASN A 125 -7.77 8.28 8.62
CA ASN A 125 -9.04 8.88 8.25
C ASN A 125 -9.22 9.04 6.72
N GLU A 126 -8.75 8.07 5.95
CA GLU A 126 -8.89 7.99 4.50
C GLU A 126 -10.36 7.85 4.06
N GLN A 127 -11.20 7.13 4.82
CA GLN A 127 -12.61 6.93 4.51
C GLN A 127 -13.42 8.23 4.60
N GLU A 128 -13.24 9.02 5.66
CA GLU A 128 -13.94 10.32 5.78
C GLU A 128 -13.39 11.36 4.79
N ASP A 129 -12.15 11.20 4.33
CA ASP A 129 -11.54 12.04 3.30
C ASP A 129 -11.92 11.63 1.85
N CYS A 130 -12.77 10.60 1.67
CA CYS A 130 -13.21 10.18 0.35
C CYS A 130 -14.27 11.14 -0.21
N ALA A 131 -13.91 11.91 -1.24
CA ALA A 131 -14.84 12.80 -1.93
C ALA A 131 -15.83 12.02 -2.81
N VAL A 132 -15.35 10.95 -3.43
CA VAL A 132 -16.15 9.93 -4.13
C VAL A 132 -15.50 8.56 -3.88
N ASP A 133 -16.25 7.48 -4.11
CA ASP A 133 -15.73 6.12 -3.91
C ASP A 133 -14.44 5.87 -4.72
N GLY A 134 -13.36 5.58 -3.99
CA GLY A 134 -12.02 5.37 -4.55
C GLY A 134 -11.21 6.64 -4.78
N LEU A 135 -11.65 7.83 -4.34
CA LEU A 135 -10.86 9.07 -4.42
C LEU A 135 -10.80 9.79 -3.07
N ILE A 136 -9.62 9.73 -2.45
CA ILE A 136 -9.31 10.42 -1.20
C ILE A 136 -8.78 11.83 -1.54
N HIS A 137 -9.46 12.88 -1.06
CA HIS A 137 -9.13 14.28 -1.33
C HIS A 137 -8.92 15.06 -0.02
N ARG A 138 -7.83 14.71 0.70
CA ARG A 138 -7.46 15.34 1.99
C ARG A 138 -6.84 16.72 1.86
N TYR A 139 -5.95 16.88 0.87
CA TYR A 139 -5.09 18.05 0.77
C TYR A 139 -5.57 18.98 -0.33
N PRO A 140 -5.30 20.30 -0.19
CA PRO A 140 -5.46 21.21 -1.30
C PRO A 140 -4.60 20.74 -2.49
N GLY A 141 -5.26 20.70 -3.64
CA GLY A 141 -4.70 20.46 -4.96
C GLY A 141 -4.07 19.11 -5.23
N LYS A 142 -4.35 18.10 -4.40
CA LYS A 142 -3.92 16.73 -4.68
C LYS A 142 -4.86 15.69 -4.12
N ALA A 143 -5.04 14.61 -4.88
CA ALA A 143 -5.91 13.50 -4.52
C ALA A 143 -5.23 12.14 -4.70
N LEU A 144 -5.77 11.13 -4.02
CA LEU A 144 -5.32 9.76 -4.05
C LEU A 144 -6.42 8.89 -4.63
N PHE A 145 -6.17 8.36 -5.83
CA PHE A 145 -7.06 7.48 -6.56
C PHE A 145 -6.71 6.02 -6.25
N LEU A 146 -7.70 5.24 -5.80
CA LEU A 146 -7.60 3.83 -5.45
C LEU A 146 -8.30 2.96 -6.51
N PRO A 147 -7.69 2.69 -7.69
CA PRO A 147 -8.36 1.91 -8.73
C PRO A 147 -8.53 0.42 -8.42
N ILE A 148 -7.75 -0.15 -7.49
CA ILE A 148 -7.65 -1.59 -7.22
C ILE A 148 -7.42 -1.88 -5.73
N SER A 149 -7.85 -3.03 -5.21
CA SER A 149 -7.60 -3.45 -3.81
C SER A 149 -6.75 -4.73 -3.64
N VAL A 150 -5.99 -5.13 -4.65
CA VAL A 150 -5.13 -6.33 -4.63
C VAL A 150 -3.68 -5.93 -4.85
N CYS A 151 -2.75 -6.66 -4.25
CA CYS A 151 -1.31 -6.46 -4.36
C CYS A 151 -0.59 -7.72 -4.87
N PRO A 152 0.64 -7.63 -5.41
CA PRO A 152 1.51 -8.79 -5.63
C PRO A 152 1.84 -9.51 -4.31
N VAL A 153 2.06 -8.74 -3.25
CA VAL A 153 2.26 -9.24 -1.88
C VAL A 153 1.48 -8.41 -0.88
N TYR A 154 1.11 -9.01 0.25
CA TYR A 154 0.47 -8.29 1.34
C TYR A 154 1.45 -8.03 2.47
N CYS A 155 1.77 -6.75 2.70
CA CYS A 155 2.62 -6.31 3.80
C CYS A 155 1.81 -6.35 5.11
N ARG A 156 2.41 -6.84 6.20
CA ARG A 156 1.79 -6.82 7.53
C ARG A 156 1.42 -5.40 7.97
N PHE A 157 2.30 -4.45 7.68
CA PHE A 157 2.18 -3.03 8.04
C PHE A 157 1.37 -2.21 7.02
N CYS A 158 0.52 -2.86 6.21
CA CYS A 158 -0.31 -2.14 5.24
C CYS A 158 -1.32 -1.22 5.94
N THR A 159 -1.20 0.08 5.70
CA THR A 159 -2.10 1.13 6.22
C THR A 159 -3.55 0.92 5.83
N ARG A 160 -3.76 0.30 4.66
CA ARG A 160 -5.07 -0.07 4.12
C ARG A 160 -5.40 -1.53 4.36
N SER A 161 -4.88 -2.16 5.41
CA SER A 161 -5.25 -3.53 5.77
C SER A 161 -6.76 -3.71 5.97
N TRP A 162 -7.50 -2.63 6.21
CA TRP A 162 -8.96 -2.60 6.24
C TRP A 162 -9.67 -2.74 4.88
N ALA A 163 -9.02 -2.42 3.75
CA ALA A 163 -9.63 -2.47 2.40
C ALA A 163 -8.87 -3.35 1.39
N VAL A 164 -7.59 -3.60 1.61
CA VAL A 164 -6.73 -4.34 0.68
C VAL A 164 -6.73 -5.83 1.02
N GLY A 165 -6.87 -6.65 -0.02
CA GLY A 165 -6.81 -8.11 0.05
C GLY A 165 -8.14 -8.79 0.34
N GLY A 166 -8.09 -10.11 0.56
CA GLY A 166 -9.26 -10.90 0.94
C GLY A 166 -9.63 -10.71 2.42
N ASN A 167 -10.84 -11.13 2.78
CA ASN A 167 -11.31 -11.17 4.16
C ASN A 167 -10.37 -12.00 5.05
N THR A 168 -10.28 -11.62 6.31
CA THR A 168 -9.64 -12.39 7.38
C THR A 168 -10.64 -12.65 8.50
N ASP A 169 -10.28 -13.46 9.49
CA ASP A 169 -11.11 -13.70 10.68
C ASP A 169 -11.40 -12.40 11.46
N LEU A 170 -10.56 -11.37 11.29
CA LEU A 170 -10.68 -10.08 11.98
C LEU A 170 -11.34 -8.97 11.15
N ILE A 171 -11.26 -9.03 9.82
CA ILE A 171 -11.67 -7.93 8.94
C ILE A 171 -12.40 -8.47 7.70
N ASN A 172 -13.64 -8.04 7.54
CA ASN A 172 -14.39 -8.16 6.28
C ASN A 172 -14.10 -6.93 5.40
N LYS A 173 -13.70 -7.16 4.14
CA LYS A 173 -13.22 -6.12 3.23
C LYS A 173 -14.12 -6.02 2.00
N GLU A 174 -14.46 -4.80 1.64
CA GLU A 174 -15.15 -4.53 0.38
C GLU A 174 -14.13 -4.39 -0.76
N SER A 175 -14.29 -5.21 -1.80
CA SER A 175 -13.35 -5.22 -2.92
C SER A 175 -13.55 -4.00 -3.81
N GLN A 176 -12.50 -3.18 -3.90
CA GLN A 176 -12.43 -2.13 -4.91
C GLN A 176 -12.00 -2.74 -6.26
N ARG A 177 -12.97 -3.31 -6.98
CA ARG A 177 -12.75 -3.88 -8.32
C ARG A 177 -12.40 -2.80 -9.36
N PRO A 178 -11.51 -3.08 -10.33
CA PRO A 178 -11.13 -2.14 -11.38
C PRO A 178 -12.24 -2.01 -12.45
N ILE A 179 -13.31 -1.31 -12.09
CA ILE A 179 -14.51 -1.15 -12.93
C ILE A 179 -14.50 0.25 -13.52
N LEU A 180 -14.49 0.36 -14.85
CA LEU A 180 -14.45 1.64 -15.57
C LEU A 180 -15.57 2.60 -15.14
N ARG A 181 -16.81 2.10 -14.97
CA ARG A 181 -17.95 2.91 -14.51
C ARG A 181 -17.70 3.57 -13.14
N ARG A 182 -16.93 2.92 -12.26
CA ARG A 182 -16.56 3.48 -10.96
C ARG A 182 -15.50 4.57 -11.13
N TRP A 183 -14.49 4.31 -11.96
CA TRP A 183 -13.43 5.27 -12.25
C TRP A 183 -13.94 6.52 -12.95
N GLU A 184 -15.00 6.42 -13.76
CA GLU A 184 -15.59 7.60 -14.41
C GLU A 184 -16.08 8.63 -13.39
N LYS A 185 -16.65 8.21 -12.25
CA LYS A 185 -17.02 9.13 -11.17
C LYS A 185 -15.81 9.85 -10.57
N VAL A 186 -14.67 9.15 -10.50
CA VAL A 186 -13.40 9.72 -10.03
C VAL A 186 -12.89 10.75 -11.03
N PHE A 187 -12.84 10.42 -12.33
CA PHE A 187 -12.42 11.37 -13.37
C PHE A 187 -13.34 12.60 -13.41
N GLN A 188 -14.65 12.41 -13.31
CA GLN A 188 -15.60 13.52 -13.20
C GLN A 188 -15.26 14.41 -12.02
N HIS A 189 -15.05 13.88 -10.81
CA HIS A 189 -14.69 14.72 -9.66
C HIS A 189 -13.40 15.52 -9.92
N ILE A 190 -12.38 14.88 -10.49
CA ILE A 190 -11.10 15.53 -10.80
C ILE A 190 -11.28 16.63 -11.86
N GLU A 191 -12.10 16.38 -12.89
CA GLU A 191 -12.41 17.33 -13.97
C GLU A 191 -13.17 18.56 -13.44
N HIS A 192 -14.08 18.39 -12.48
CA HIS A 192 -14.89 19.48 -11.91
C HIS A 192 -14.13 20.35 -10.91
N ASP A 193 -13.05 19.84 -10.30
CA ASP A 193 -12.25 20.59 -9.32
C ASP A 193 -10.89 20.99 -9.93
N PRO A 194 -10.78 22.22 -10.48
CA PRO A 194 -9.54 22.70 -11.10
C PRO A 194 -8.39 22.91 -10.12
N SER A 195 -8.64 22.85 -8.80
CA SER A 195 -7.58 22.96 -7.81
C SER A 195 -6.69 21.71 -7.80
N ILE A 196 -7.20 20.55 -8.23
CA ILE A 196 -6.50 19.26 -8.20
C ILE A 196 -5.46 19.16 -9.31
N GLU A 197 -4.19 19.35 -8.99
CA GLU A 197 -3.10 19.32 -9.98
C GLU A 197 -2.24 18.04 -9.91
N ASP A 198 -2.33 17.29 -8.81
CA ASP A 198 -1.48 16.14 -8.50
C ASP A 198 -2.27 14.90 -8.05
N ILE A 199 -2.08 13.78 -8.74
CA ILE A 199 -2.79 12.52 -8.45
C ILE A 199 -1.81 11.40 -8.05
N VAL A 200 -2.13 10.69 -6.96
CA VAL A 200 -1.53 9.37 -6.67
C VAL A 200 -2.46 8.29 -7.22
N VAL A 201 -1.98 7.41 -8.09
CA VAL A 201 -2.69 6.18 -8.48
C VAL A 201 -2.15 5.02 -7.64
N SER A 202 -2.96 4.53 -6.69
CA SER A 202 -2.56 3.52 -5.68
C SER A 202 -3.70 2.52 -5.39
N GLY A 203 -4.14 2.36 -4.14
CA GLY A 203 -5.09 1.32 -3.72
C GLY A 203 -4.39 0.22 -2.94
N GLY A 204 -4.53 -1.01 -3.43
CA GLY A 204 -3.63 -2.11 -3.13
C GLY A 204 -2.26 -1.85 -3.73
N ASP A 205 -2.05 -2.29 -4.96
CA ASP A 205 -0.82 -1.99 -5.69
C ASP A 205 -1.12 -1.82 -7.19
N SER A 206 -0.79 -0.66 -7.74
CA SER A 206 -1.00 -0.34 -9.16
C SER A 206 -0.20 -1.25 -10.10
N TYR A 207 0.75 -2.05 -9.60
CA TYR A 207 1.31 -3.16 -10.36
C TYR A 207 0.20 -4.07 -10.85
N GLN A 208 -0.81 -4.41 -10.04
CA GLN A 208 -1.84 -5.38 -10.44
C GLN A 208 -2.80 -4.88 -11.54
N LEU A 209 -2.69 -3.61 -11.96
CA LEU A 209 -3.43 -3.13 -13.13
C LEU A 209 -2.95 -3.84 -14.40
N LEU A 210 -3.89 -4.13 -15.28
CA LEU A 210 -3.59 -4.59 -16.63
C LEU A 210 -3.02 -3.43 -17.47
N PRO A 211 -2.22 -3.70 -18.53
CA PRO A 211 -1.67 -2.65 -19.39
C PRO A 211 -2.74 -1.66 -19.90
N ASP A 212 -3.88 -2.16 -20.38
CA ASP A 212 -4.98 -1.31 -20.86
C ASP A 212 -5.62 -0.45 -19.76
N GLN A 213 -5.70 -0.97 -18.54
CA GLN A 213 -6.23 -0.22 -17.41
C GLN A 213 -5.30 0.92 -17.03
N LEU A 214 -3.99 0.65 -17.00
CA LEU A 214 -2.98 1.66 -16.75
C LEU A 214 -3.00 2.75 -17.83
N ARG A 215 -3.10 2.36 -19.10
CA ARG A 215 -3.26 3.26 -20.24
C ARG A 215 -4.49 4.15 -20.10
N ILE A 216 -5.67 3.57 -19.82
CA ILE A 216 -6.92 4.34 -19.64
C ILE A 216 -6.76 5.37 -18.53
N ILE A 217 -6.23 4.98 -17.37
CA ILE A 217 -6.04 5.88 -16.23
C ILE A 217 -5.07 7.00 -16.60
N GLY A 218 -3.90 6.65 -17.13
CA GLY A 218 -2.85 7.61 -17.46
C GLY A 218 -3.29 8.59 -18.53
N GLU A 219 -3.93 8.12 -19.61
CA GLU A 219 -4.40 8.96 -20.70
C GLU A 219 -5.50 9.93 -20.27
N ARG A 220 -6.46 9.46 -19.45
CA ARG A 220 -7.49 10.34 -18.89
C ARG A 220 -6.89 11.41 -17.98
N LEU A 221 -5.92 11.07 -17.12
CA LEU A 221 -5.25 12.05 -16.28
C LEU A 221 -4.42 13.05 -17.10
N LEU A 222 -3.75 12.60 -18.17
CA LEU A 222 -3.01 13.48 -19.07
C LEU A 222 -3.93 14.41 -19.86
N SER A 223 -5.15 13.99 -20.22
CA SER A 223 -6.09 14.83 -20.96
C SER A 223 -6.70 15.97 -20.15
N ILE A 224 -6.73 15.86 -18.81
CA ILE A 224 -7.29 16.90 -17.95
C ILE A 224 -6.34 18.11 -17.88
N PRO A 225 -6.75 19.33 -18.30
CA PRO A 225 -5.83 20.46 -18.48
C PRO A 225 -5.06 20.89 -17.23
N HIS A 226 -5.73 20.92 -16.06
CA HIS A 226 -5.13 21.37 -14.80
C HIS A 226 -4.24 20.32 -14.12
N ILE A 227 -4.29 19.05 -14.54
CA ILE A 227 -3.40 18.02 -14.00
C ILE A 227 -1.97 18.27 -14.48
N ARG A 228 -1.06 18.51 -13.55
CA ARG A 228 0.36 18.78 -13.82
C ARG A 228 1.25 17.58 -13.57
N ARG A 229 0.82 16.67 -12.72
CA ARG A 229 1.61 15.49 -12.37
C ARG A 229 0.74 14.36 -11.85
N PHE A 230 1.18 13.14 -12.07
CA PHE A 230 0.67 11.99 -11.33
C PHE A 230 1.76 10.95 -11.13
N ARG A 231 1.54 10.08 -10.15
CA ARG A 231 2.44 8.95 -9.89
C ARG A 231 1.70 7.65 -9.76
N ILE A 232 2.34 6.59 -10.24
CA ILE A 232 1.89 5.21 -10.08
C ILE A 232 2.59 4.64 -8.84
N ALA A 233 1.84 4.41 -7.77
CA ALA A 233 2.37 3.86 -6.54
C ALA A 233 2.36 2.32 -6.59
N SER A 234 3.54 1.70 -6.44
CA SER A 234 3.69 0.26 -6.54
C SER A 234 4.89 -0.28 -5.75
N LYS A 235 4.68 -1.27 -4.86
CA LYS A 235 5.78 -2.05 -4.28
C LYS A 235 6.35 -3.06 -5.28
N GLY A 236 5.70 -3.26 -6.43
CA GLY A 236 6.04 -4.27 -7.44
C GLY A 236 7.52 -4.33 -7.84
N ILE A 237 8.23 -3.20 -7.92
CA ILE A 237 9.67 -3.18 -8.23
C ILE A 237 10.49 -3.87 -7.12
N ALA A 238 10.05 -3.80 -5.86
CA ALA A 238 10.74 -4.45 -4.74
C ALA A 238 10.39 -5.93 -4.58
N VAL A 239 9.19 -6.35 -5.01
CA VAL A 239 8.64 -7.68 -4.68
C VAL A 239 8.42 -8.57 -5.89
N ALA A 240 8.45 -8.01 -7.10
CA ALA A 240 8.37 -8.72 -8.37
C ALA A 240 9.03 -7.90 -9.51
N PRO A 241 10.32 -7.51 -9.37
CA PRO A 241 11.02 -6.69 -10.37
C PRO A 241 11.10 -7.33 -11.76
N GLY A 242 10.95 -8.66 -11.85
CA GLY A 242 11.01 -9.41 -13.10
C GLY A 242 10.02 -8.91 -14.16
N ARG A 243 8.84 -8.43 -13.76
CA ARG A 243 7.83 -7.91 -14.69
C ARG A 243 8.32 -6.69 -15.48
N ILE A 244 9.20 -5.86 -14.92
CA ILE A 244 9.81 -4.72 -15.64
C ILE A 244 10.71 -5.21 -16.79
N LEU A 245 11.20 -6.43 -16.70
CA LEU A 245 12.09 -7.06 -17.68
C LEU A 245 11.38 -8.12 -18.53
N ASP A 246 10.10 -8.40 -18.25
CA ASP A 246 9.33 -9.43 -18.93
C ASP A 246 8.82 -8.91 -20.27
N LYS A 247 9.40 -9.42 -21.36
CA LYS A 247 9.03 -9.02 -22.73
C LYS A 247 7.64 -9.51 -23.15
N ALA A 248 7.05 -10.45 -22.40
CA ALA A 248 5.69 -10.95 -22.67
C ALA A 248 4.61 -10.05 -22.04
N ASP A 249 4.97 -9.14 -21.14
CA ASP A 249 4.04 -8.23 -20.47
C ASP A 249 4.30 -6.77 -20.88
N ARG A 250 3.25 -6.11 -21.37
CA ARG A 250 3.28 -4.72 -21.82
C ARG A 250 3.17 -3.69 -20.71
N TRP A 251 3.04 -4.10 -19.44
CA TRP A 251 2.81 -3.17 -18.32
C TRP A 251 3.88 -2.07 -18.24
N VAL A 252 5.15 -2.44 -18.40
CA VAL A 252 6.27 -1.48 -18.36
C VAL A 252 6.27 -0.57 -19.59
N ASP A 253 5.87 -1.09 -20.76
CA ASP A 253 5.77 -0.30 -21.98
C ASP A 253 4.73 0.82 -21.84
N GLU A 254 3.58 0.53 -21.22
CA GLU A 254 2.56 1.53 -20.94
C GLU A 254 3.05 2.61 -19.94
N ILE A 255 3.82 2.23 -18.91
CA ILE A 255 4.44 3.24 -18.03
C ILE A 255 5.41 4.14 -18.81
N ILE A 256 6.25 3.54 -19.65
CA ILE A 256 7.23 4.29 -20.45
C ILE A 256 6.49 5.23 -21.41
N ALA A 257 5.45 4.75 -22.10
CA ALA A 257 4.64 5.55 -23.00
C ALA A 257 3.98 6.73 -22.29
N LEU A 258 3.33 6.50 -21.15
CA LEU A 258 2.71 7.55 -20.33
C LEU A 258 3.75 8.54 -19.80
N SER A 259 4.94 8.07 -19.43
CA SER A 259 6.04 8.94 -18.99
C SER A 259 6.54 9.84 -20.11
N ASN A 260 6.75 9.29 -21.30
CA ASN A 260 7.16 10.04 -22.49
C ASN A 260 6.10 11.10 -22.86
N ARG A 261 4.84 10.70 -22.97
CA ARG A 261 3.73 11.59 -23.28
C ARG A 261 3.56 12.69 -22.24
N GLY A 262 3.70 12.35 -20.96
CA GLY A 262 3.77 13.33 -19.89
C GLY A 262 4.84 14.39 -20.15
N ARG A 263 6.07 13.97 -20.44
CA ARG A 263 7.19 14.88 -20.72
C ARG A 263 6.92 15.79 -21.94
N GLU A 264 6.37 15.24 -23.02
CA GLU A 264 5.96 16.02 -24.21
C GLU A 264 4.93 17.11 -23.87
N MET A 265 4.02 16.81 -22.94
CA MET A 265 2.99 17.75 -22.46
C MET A 265 3.46 18.67 -21.33
N GLY A 266 4.73 18.57 -20.89
CA GLY A 266 5.24 19.29 -19.72
C GLY A 266 4.62 18.84 -18.38
N LYS A 267 4.11 17.61 -18.32
CA LYS A 267 3.51 16.97 -17.14
C LYS A 267 4.43 15.89 -16.57
N GLN A 268 4.56 15.80 -15.25
CA GLN A 268 5.40 14.76 -14.64
C GLN A 268 4.61 13.46 -14.40
N VAL A 269 5.12 12.36 -14.94
CA VAL A 269 4.61 11.01 -14.68
C VAL A 269 5.74 10.13 -14.16
N CYS A 270 5.59 9.60 -12.96
CA CYS A 270 6.63 8.82 -12.29
C CYS A 270 6.08 7.59 -11.55
N ILE A 271 6.99 6.71 -11.11
CA ILE A 271 6.68 5.59 -10.22
C ILE A 271 7.10 5.97 -8.80
N HIS A 272 6.22 5.70 -7.83
CA HIS A 272 6.59 5.66 -6.42
C HIS A 272 6.66 4.20 -5.96
N THR A 273 7.86 3.72 -5.63
CA THR A 273 8.14 2.37 -5.15
C THR A 273 8.36 2.29 -3.64
N HIS A 274 8.48 1.07 -3.09
CA HIS A 274 8.41 0.81 -1.67
C HIS A 274 9.43 -0.26 -1.22
N PHE A 275 10.65 0.18 -0.92
CA PHE A 275 11.75 -0.64 -0.43
C PHE A 275 11.97 -0.30 1.05
N ASN A 276 12.12 -1.31 1.89
CA ASN A 276 12.34 -1.15 3.32
C ASN A 276 13.66 -1.77 3.77
N HIS A 277 14.27 -2.66 3.00
CA HIS A 277 15.52 -3.29 3.41
C HIS A 277 16.48 -3.53 2.23
N PRO A 278 17.81 -3.35 2.41
CA PRO A 278 18.79 -3.60 1.34
C PRO A 278 18.71 -5.01 0.74
N ASN A 279 18.27 -6.02 1.50
CA ASN A 279 18.17 -7.40 1.00
C ASN A 279 17.03 -7.61 -0.02
N GLU A 280 16.10 -6.65 -0.14
CA GLU A 280 15.10 -6.62 -1.22
C GLU A 280 15.75 -6.24 -2.58
N ILE A 281 16.97 -5.70 -2.58
CA ILE A 281 17.70 -5.34 -3.80
C ILE A 281 18.47 -6.57 -4.31
N THR A 282 18.07 -7.04 -5.48
CA THR A 282 18.67 -8.17 -6.20
C THR A 282 19.27 -7.72 -7.53
N TRP A 283 20.00 -8.57 -8.23
CA TRP A 283 20.46 -8.25 -9.59
C TRP A 283 19.29 -7.98 -10.55
N ILE A 284 18.13 -8.64 -10.37
CA ILE A 284 16.91 -8.39 -11.16
C ILE A 284 16.41 -6.97 -10.86
N THR A 285 16.39 -6.57 -9.59
CA THR A 285 16.06 -5.21 -9.17
C THR A 285 16.99 -4.18 -9.80
N ARG A 286 18.30 -4.45 -9.82
CA ARG A 286 19.29 -3.55 -10.44
C ARG A 286 19.03 -3.36 -11.94
N LYS A 287 18.76 -4.46 -12.65
CA LYS A 287 18.41 -4.41 -14.08
C LYS A 287 17.09 -3.69 -14.34
N ALA A 288 16.07 -3.94 -13.52
CA ALA A 288 14.77 -3.27 -13.63
C ALA A 288 14.90 -1.75 -13.43
N ALA A 289 15.63 -1.32 -12.40
CA ALA A 289 15.89 0.09 -12.13
C ALA A 289 16.71 0.75 -13.26
N ALA A 290 17.78 0.09 -13.72
CA ALA A 290 18.59 0.58 -14.83
C ALA A 290 17.78 0.69 -16.12
N TYR A 291 16.88 -0.27 -16.40
CA TYR A 291 16.00 -0.20 -17.56
C TYR A 291 15.06 1.01 -17.48
N LEU A 292 14.36 1.20 -16.36
CA LEU A 292 13.47 2.36 -16.16
C LEU A 292 14.23 3.68 -16.29
N PHE A 293 15.41 3.78 -15.67
CA PHE A 293 16.27 4.97 -15.74
C PHE A 293 16.70 5.27 -17.18
N SER A 294 17.13 4.25 -17.94
CA SER A 294 17.52 4.40 -19.35
C SER A 294 16.38 4.87 -20.26
N ARG A 295 15.13 4.69 -19.84
CA ARG A 295 13.92 5.13 -20.55
C ARG A 295 13.38 6.48 -20.02
N GLY A 296 14.11 7.13 -19.12
CA GLY A 296 13.73 8.43 -18.54
C GLY A 296 12.55 8.35 -17.57
N VAL A 297 12.22 7.17 -17.05
CA VAL A 297 11.17 7.01 -16.03
C VAL A 297 11.74 7.37 -14.68
N ILE A 298 11.19 8.40 -14.04
CA ILE A 298 11.54 8.79 -12.68
C ILE A 298 10.95 7.76 -11.70
N VAL A 299 11.79 7.26 -10.79
CA VAL A 299 11.37 6.33 -9.72
C VAL A 299 11.76 6.91 -8.37
N ARG A 300 10.78 7.01 -7.46
CA ARG A 300 10.98 7.49 -6.09
C ARG A 300 10.68 6.40 -5.08
N ASN A 301 11.39 6.34 -3.97
CA ASN A 301 11.17 5.36 -2.92
C ASN A 301 10.49 5.94 -1.69
N GLN A 302 9.49 5.24 -1.20
CA GLN A 302 8.85 5.46 0.09
C GLN A 302 9.17 4.25 0.97
N SER A 303 10.05 4.39 1.95
CA SER A 303 10.29 3.39 2.99
C SER A 303 9.39 3.62 4.19
N VAL A 304 9.14 2.59 4.99
CA VAL A 304 8.58 2.70 6.34
C VAL A 304 9.64 2.22 7.33
N LEU A 305 9.81 2.97 8.42
CA LEU A 305 10.66 2.65 9.54
C LEU A 305 10.00 1.55 10.37
N LEU A 306 10.60 0.36 10.37
CA LEU A 306 10.05 -0.86 10.94
C LEU A 306 11.06 -1.50 11.90
N LYS A 307 10.60 -1.78 13.11
CA LYS A 307 11.40 -2.34 14.19
C LYS A 307 11.92 -3.74 13.86
N GLY A 308 13.24 -3.92 13.96
CA GLY A 308 13.95 -5.13 13.59
C GLY A 308 14.00 -5.38 12.08
N VAL A 309 13.71 -4.36 11.27
CA VAL A 309 13.83 -4.42 9.80
C VAL A 309 14.83 -3.37 9.33
N ASN A 310 14.63 -2.09 9.67
CA ASN A 310 15.47 -1.00 9.18
C ASN A 310 15.59 0.16 10.18
N ASP A 311 15.36 -0.11 11.47
CA ASP A 311 15.36 0.87 12.55
C ASP A 311 16.74 1.17 13.14
N ASP A 312 17.81 0.74 12.46
CA ASP A 312 19.20 1.03 12.82
C ASP A 312 19.91 1.86 11.73
N LEU A 313 20.96 2.56 12.16
CA LEU A 313 21.70 3.49 11.30
C LEU A 313 22.33 2.79 10.09
N GLU A 314 22.95 1.63 10.30
CA GLU A 314 23.71 0.94 9.25
C GLU A 314 22.76 0.49 8.14
N THR A 315 21.66 -0.15 8.52
CA THR A 315 20.66 -0.67 7.59
C THR A 315 20.00 0.45 6.80
N MET A 316 19.55 1.51 7.46
CA MET A 316 18.90 2.63 6.79
C MET A 316 19.88 3.39 5.88
N SER A 317 21.11 3.64 6.33
CA SER A 317 22.14 4.29 5.50
C SER A 317 22.46 3.45 4.25
N ARG A 318 22.60 2.13 4.42
CA ARG A 318 22.84 1.20 3.32
C ARG A 318 21.67 1.16 2.35
N LEU A 319 20.42 1.23 2.83
CA LEU A 319 19.23 1.28 2.00
C LEU A 319 19.22 2.54 1.14
N ILE A 320 19.35 3.72 1.77
CA ILE A 320 19.33 5.01 1.07
C ILE A 320 20.45 5.07 0.03
N LYS A 321 21.68 4.67 0.39
CA LYS A 321 22.81 4.60 -0.55
C LYS A 321 22.54 3.63 -1.70
N SER A 322 22.02 2.44 -1.41
CA SER A 322 21.73 1.46 -2.45
C SER A 322 20.64 1.92 -3.41
N LEU A 323 19.62 2.64 -2.92
CA LEU A 323 18.60 3.26 -3.78
C LEU A 323 19.19 4.36 -4.65
N ALA A 324 20.09 5.17 -4.10
CA ALA A 324 20.80 6.20 -4.85
C ALA A 324 21.66 5.61 -5.98
N ASP A 325 22.40 4.53 -5.71
CA ASP A 325 23.19 3.82 -6.71
C ASP A 325 22.33 3.18 -7.82
N LEU A 326 21.02 3.01 -7.59
CA LEU A 326 20.04 2.52 -8.57
C LEU A 326 19.35 3.63 -9.36
N ASN A 327 19.67 4.90 -9.11
CA ASN A 327 18.90 6.06 -9.60
C ASN A 327 17.42 5.99 -9.20
N VAL A 328 17.14 5.44 -8.01
CA VAL A 328 15.84 5.51 -7.36
C VAL A 328 15.91 6.57 -6.27
N GLU A 329 15.20 7.68 -6.44
CA GLU A 329 15.23 8.82 -5.51
C GLU A 329 14.62 8.43 -4.15
N PRO A 330 15.38 8.39 -3.04
CA PRO A 330 14.80 8.20 -1.72
C PRO A 330 13.92 9.41 -1.39
N TYR A 331 12.61 9.22 -1.30
CA TYR A 331 11.65 10.30 -1.16
C TYR A 331 11.16 10.45 0.28
N TYR A 332 10.63 9.38 0.86
CA TYR A 332 10.17 9.37 2.24
C TYR A 332 10.69 8.17 3.02
N VAL A 333 11.02 8.41 4.29
CA VAL A 333 11.04 7.39 5.34
C VAL A 333 9.87 7.71 6.27
N TYR A 334 8.83 6.89 6.22
CA TYR A 334 7.65 7.03 7.08
C TYR A 334 7.91 6.43 8.46
N GLN A 335 7.52 7.14 9.51
CA GLN A 335 7.21 6.51 10.78
C GLN A 335 6.09 5.47 10.56
N CYS A 336 6.21 4.29 11.15
CA CYS A 336 5.18 3.25 10.99
C CYS A 336 3.85 3.73 11.57
N ASP A 337 2.82 3.73 10.73
CA ASP A 337 1.48 4.21 11.09
C ASP A 337 0.84 3.34 12.18
N LEU A 338 -0.13 3.91 12.87
CA LEU A 338 -0.91 3.21 13.87
C LEU A 338 -1.91 2.27 13.19
N VAL A 339 -1.48 1.04 12.90
CA VAL A 339 -2.29 0.02 12.21
C VAL A 339 -2.45 -1.20 13.12
N ARG A 340 -3.58 -1.89 12.99
CA ARG A 340 -3.86 -3.13 13.74
C ARG A 340 -2.78 -4.19 13.50
N GLY A 341 -2.38 -4.90 14.54
CA GLY A 341 -1.53 -6.10 14.46
C GLY A 341 -0.06 -5.85 14.09
N VAL A 342 0.41 -4.60 14.17
CA VAL A 342 1.80 -4.22 13.85
C VAL A 342 2.48 -3.37 14.91
N GLU A 343 1.93 -3.30 16.11
CA GLU A 343 2.56 -2.63 17.24
C GLU A 343 3.99 -3.12 17.51
N ASP A 344 4.27 -4.41 17.23
CA ASP A 344 5.60 -5.02 17.31
C ASP A 344 6.62 -4.46 16.30
N LEU A 345 6.14 -3.86 15.22
CA LEU A 345 6.93 -3.26 14.16
C LEU A 345 7.08 -1.74 14.30
N ARG A 346 6.30 -1.08 15.17
CA ARG A 346 6.39 0.36 15.36
C ARG A 346 7.63 0.74 16.21
N THR A 347 8.14 1.95 15.99
CA THR A 347 9.24 2.55 16.74
C THR A 347 8.79 3.84 17.45
N PRO A 348 9.41 4.22 18.59
CA PRO A 348 9.21 5.55 19.16
C PRO A 348 9.69 6.67 18.22
N LEU A 349 9.06 7.85 18.26
CA LEU A 349 9.42 9.02 17.45
C LEU A 349 10.89 9.42 17.60
N ARG A 350 11.50 9.27 18.77
CA ARG A 350 12.95 9.50 18.96
C ARG A 350 13.82 8.69 17.98
N THR A 351 13.36 7.52 17.55
CA THR A 351 14.12 6.63 16.65
C THR A 351 14.28 7.26 15.27
N ILE A 352 13.18 7.77 14.71
CA ILE A 352 13.20 8.39 13.38
C ILE A 352 13.98 9.71 13.41
N LEU A 353 13.87 10.49 14.49
CA LEU A 353 14.61 11.73 14.72
C LEU A 353 16.12 11.50 14.80
N GLU A 354 16.56 10.52 15.59
CA GLU A 354 17.98 10.21 15.76
C GLU A 354 18.60 9.63 14.49
N LEU A 355 17.86 8.77 13.77
CA LEU A 355 18.30 8.27 12.47
C LEU A 355 18.51 9.39 11.46
N GLU A 356 17.53 10.28 11.30
CA GLU A 356 17.65 11.42 10.39
C GLU A 356 18.87 12.28 10.76
N LYS A 357 19.03 12.62 12.05
CA LYS A 357 20.13 13.43 12.56
C LYS A 357 21.50 12.82 12.24
N ARG A 358 21.65 11.50 12.41
CA ARG A 358 22.92 10.79 12.17
C ARG A 358 23.20 10.55 10.69
N ILE A 359 22.17 10.38 9.86
CA ILE A 359 22.32 10.14 8.42
C ILE A 359 22.57 11.46 7.67
N ARG A 360 21.90 12.54 8.07
CA ARG A 360 22.00 13.83 7.40
C ARG A 360 23.46 14.33 7.39
N GLY A 361 23.96 14.64 6.20
CA GLY A 361 25.36 15.04 5.98
C GLY A 361 26.32 13.88 5.68
N THR A 362 25.88 12.63 5.81
CA THR A 362 26.70 11.45 5.48
C THR A 362 26.46 10.92 4.05
N LEU A 363 25.38 11.35 3.41
CA LEU A 363 24.96 10.91 2.08
C LEU A 363 24.81 12.09 1.11
N THR A 364 24.74 11.79 -0.18
CA THR A 364 24.49 12.77 -1.24
C THR A 364 23.21 13.57 -0.96
N GLY A 365 23.33 14.89 -0.85
CA GLY A 365 22.25 15.76 -0.33
C GLY A 365 20.93 15.67 -1.11
N PHE A 366 20.97 15.61 -2.45
CA PHE A 366 19.76 15.49 -3.28
C PHE A 366 19.11 14.09 -3.26
N MET A 367 19.77 13.11 -2.63
CA MET A 367 19.24 11.76 -2.40
C MET A 367 18.89 11.51 -0.93
N MET A 368 18.83 12.57 -0.12
CA MET A 368 18.40 12.47 1.28
C MET A 368 16.86 12.47 1.34
N PRO A 369 16.21 11.41 1.83
CA PRO A 369 14.76 11.39 1.95
C PRO A 369 14.30 12.32 3.06
N SER A 370 13.02 12.71 2.98
CA SER A 370 12.33 13.34 4.10
C SER A 370 11.88 12.27 5.09
N PHE A 371 12.22 12.43 6.37
CA PHE A 371 11.74 11.57 7.44
C PHE A 371 10.41 12.14 7.94
N VAL A 372 9.33 11.38 7.85
CA VAL A 372 7.97 11.92 8.00
C VAL A 372 7.08 11.07 8.90
N VAL A 373 6.13 11.72 9.55
CA VAL A 373 5.02 11.10 10.28
C VAL A 373 3.73 11.43 9.52
N ASP A 374 2.93 10.44 9.14
CA ASP A 374 1.55 10.68 8.69
C ASP A 374 0.66 10.76 9.92
N LEU A 375 0.11 11.93 10.19
CA LEU A 375 -0.57 12.20 11.45
C LEU A 375 -1.93 11.48 11.50
N PRO A 376 -2.21 10.74 12.59
CA PRO A 376 -3.52 10.11 12.78
C PRO A 376 -4.68 11.10 12.68
N GLY A 377 -5.87 10.64 12.27
CA GLY A 377 -7.05 11.48 12.08
C GLY A 377 -7.00 12.36 10.82
N GLY A 378 -6.06 12.09 9.91
CA GLY A 378 -5.94 12.79 8.63
C GLY A 378 -5.23 14.14 8.73
N GLY A 379 -4.31 14.31 9.68
CA GLY A 379 -3.45 15.51 9.78
C GLY A 379 -2.37 15.59 8.71
N GLY A 380 -2.18 14.49 7.99
CA GLY A 380 -1.29 14.40 6.85
C GLY A 380 0.18 14.29 7.24
N LYS A 381 1.02 14.31 6.22
CA LYS A 381 2.46 14.04 6.32
C LYS A 381 3.18 15.29 6.83
N ARG A 382 3.93 15.15 7.91
CA ARG A 382 4.81 16.19 8.49
C ARG A 382 6.22 15.66 8.63
N LEU A 383 7.21 16.54 8.48
CA LEU A 383 8.60 16.20 8.78
C LEU A 383 8.69 15.81 10.25
N ALA A 384 9.39 14.72 10.57
CA ALA A 384 9.52 14.23 11.94
C ALA A 384 10.09 15.32 12.89
N SER A 385 10.98 16.17 12.37
CA SER A 385 11.60 17.27 13.10
C SER A 385 10.67 18.45 13.43
N THR A 386 9.49 18.55 12.82
CA THR A 386 8.59 19.72 12.99
C THR A 386 7.46 19.47 14.00
N HIS A 387 7.68 18.60 14.98
CA HIS A 387 6.74 18.43 16.09
C HIS A 387 6.72 19.68 16.97
N GLU A 388 5.56 20.00 17.53
CA GLU A 388 5.40 21.15 18.44
C GLU A 388 5.97 20.83 19.82
N LYS A 389 5.71 19.61 20.28
CA LYS A 389 6.14 19.09 21.58
C LYS A 389 6.24 17.58 21.52
N TYR A 390 7.26 17.01 22.16
CA TYR A 390 7.41 15.58 22.32
C TYR A 390 7.75 15.26 23.78
N ASP A 391 6.89 14.49 24.44
CA ASP A 391 7.16 13.90 25.74
C ASP A 391 7.68 12.47 25.53
N GLU A 392 9.00 12.33 25.54
CA GLU A 392 9.68 11.04 25.35
C GLU A 392 9.38 10.03 26.46
N ILE A 393 9.12 10.50 27.68
CA ILE A 393 8.88 9.63 28.84
C ILE A 393 7.53 8.94 28.68
N ASN A 394 6.51 9.69 28.25
CA ASN A 394 5.16 9.19 28.06
C ASN A 394 4.90 8.69 26.63
N GLY A 395 5.84 8.94 25.69
CA GLY A 395 5.74 8.49 24.31
C GLY A 395 4.63 9.19 23.52
N VAL A 396 4.50 10.50 23.68
CA VAL A 396 3.42 11.28 23.04
C VAL A 396 3.97 12.54 22.40
N SER A 397 3.64 12.76 21.14
CA SER A 397 4.01 13.97 20.38
C SER A 397 2.80 14.72 19.86
N PHE A 398 2.93 16.05 19.78
CA PHE A 398 1.87 16.98 19.40
C PHE A 398 2.27 17.75 18.15
N TRP A 399 1.29 17.97 17.27
CA TRP A 399 1.53 18.45 15.92
C TRP A 399 0.44 19.39 15.44
N ARG A 400 0.78 20.25 14.48
CA ARG A 400 -0.18 21.06 13.72
C ARG A 400 -0.09 20.76 12.23
N ALA A 401 -1.17 21.09 11.53
CA ALA A 401 -1.31 20.83 10.10
C ALA A 401 -1.81 22.06 9.33
N PRO A 402 -1.16 23.24 9.44
CA PRO A 402 -1.71 24.51 8.96
C PRO A 402 -1.99 24.56 7.45
N GLY A 403 -1.36 23.69 6.64
CA GLY A 403 -1.63 23.56 5.21
C GLY A 403 -2.89 22.77 4.85
N LEU A 404 -3.63 22.24 5.83
CA LEU A 404 -4.92 21.58 5.58
C LEU A 404 -6.09 22.58 5.70
N PRO A 405 -7.16 22.41 4.91
CA PRO A 405 -8.30 23.32 4.94
C PRO A 405 -9.15 23.14 6.21
N GLY A 406 -9.92 24.19 6.54
CA GLY A 406 -10.94 24.13 7.58
C GLY A 406 -10.42 23.81 8.98
N GLN A 407 -11.17 22.99 9.73
CA GLN A 407 -10.82 22.63 11.11
C GLN A 407 -9.57 21.77 11.20
N LYS A 408 -9.28 20.96 10.17
CA LYS A 408 -8.05 20.15 10.11
C LYS A 408 -6.78 21.03 10.15
N GLY A 409 -6.84 22.24 9.60
CA GLY A 409 -5.74 23.19 9.66
C GLY A 409 -5.51 23.81 11.05
N LYS A 410 -6.53 23.82 11.92
CA LYS A 410 -6.54 24.54 13.19
C LYS A 410 -6.38 23.64 14.42
N GLN A 411 -6.61 22.34 14.27
CA GLN A 411 -6.54 21.41 15.38
C GLN A 411 -5.12 20.92 15.68
N ILE A 412 -4.95 20.38 16.89
CA ILE A 412 -3.72 19.72 17.33
C ILE A 412 -3.89 18.22 17.14
N TYR A 413 -2.91 17.61 16.47
CA TYR A 413 -2.83 16.19 16.25
C TYR A 413 -1.88 15.55 17.25
N THR A 414 -2.16 14.30 17.60
CA THR A 414 -1.34 13.53 18.54
C THR A 414 -0.84 12.25 17.87
N TYR A 415 0.45 11.97 17.99
CA TYR A 415 1.03 10.68 17.63
C TYR A 415 1.57 9.98 18.88
N TYR A 416 1.30 8.69 18.98
CA TYR A 416 1.63 7.85 20.13
C TYR A 416 2.74 6.85 19.76
N ASP A 417 3.79 6.80 20.57
CA ASP A 417 4.84 5.81 20.44
C ASP A 417 4.32 4.39 20.76
N PRO A 418 5.06 3.34 20.35
CA PRO A 418 4.72 1.95 20.66
C PRO A 418 4.88 1.70 22.16
N PHE A 419 3.85 1.15 22.80
CA PHE A 419 3.72 1.25 24.25
C PHE A 419 4.26 0.03 25.05
N PRO A 420 4.99 0.23 26.16
CA PRO A 420 5.38 -0.85 27.07
C PRO A 420 4.25 -1.23 28.04
N LYS A 421 3.53 -2.31 27.71
CA LYS A 421 2.85 -3.35 28.54
C LYS A 421 2.28 -3.04 29.96
N THR A 422 1.92 -1.81 30.39
CA THR A 422 1.23 -1.61 31.70
C THR A 422 0.06 -0.61 31.68
N LYS A 423 -1.00 -0.91 32.46
CA LYS A 423 -2.23 -0.09 32.59
C LYS A 423 -1.98 1.30 33.22
N VAL A 424 -0.99 1.44 34.10
CA VAL A 424 -0.71 2.67 34.87
C VAL A 424 -0.20 3.81 33.98
N ILE A 425 0.61 3.50 32.97
CA ILE A 425 1.20 4.53 32.10
C ILE A 425 0.15 5.08 31.11
N HIS A 426 -0.85 4.29 30.72
CA HIS A 426 -1.94 4.75 29.85
C HIS A 426 -2.84 5.80 30.52
N GLU A 427 -3.11 5.69 31.83
CA GLU A 427 -3.81 6.74 32.57
C GLU A 427 -3.00 8.04 32.65
N ARG A 428 -1.67 7.93 32.78
CA ARG A 428 -0.77 9.09 32.74
C ARG A 428 -0.77 9.76 31.38
N GLN A 429 -0.71 9.01 30.28
CA GLN A 429 -0.82 9.55 28.92
C GLN A 429 -2.14 10.30 28.72
N ARG A 430 -3.27 9.71 29.12
CA ARG A 430 -4.58 10.38 28.99
C ARG A 430 -4.61 11.71 29.75
N LYS A 431 -4.09 11.74 30.98
CA LYS A 431 -3.99 12.96 31.78
C LYS A 431 -3.06 14.00 31.11
N LEU A 432 -1.90 13.57 30.62
CA LEU A 432 -0.93 14.43 29.93
C LEU A 432 -1.50 15.03 28.64
N VAL A 433 -2.14 14.21 27.80
CA VAL A 433 -2.76 14.66 26.55
C VAL A 433 -3.84 15.68 26.85
N LYS A 434 -4.74 15.38 27.80
CA LYS A 434 -5.82 16.31 28.18
C LYS A 434 -5.26 17.65 28.67
N ALA A 435 -4.25 17.63 29.54
CA ALA A 435 -3.62 18.83 30.07
C ALA A 435 -2.88 19.62 28.99
N THR A 436 -2.09 18.94 28.14
CA THR A 436 -1.29 19.58 27.09
C THR A 436 -2.17 20.16 25.99
N LEU A 437 -3.23 19.46 25.58
CA LEU A 437 -4.19 19.99 24.60
C LEU A 437 -4.93 21.21 25.16
N ALA A 438 -5.33 21.19 26.44
CA ALA A 438 -5.96 22.36 27.07
C ALA A 438 -5.02 23.57 27.03
N GLN A 439 -3.76 23.40 27.44
CA GLN A 439 -2.73 24.43 27.42
C GLN A 439 -2.46 24.96 26.00
N MET A 440 -2.27 24.08 25.03
CA MET A 440 -1.96 24.48 23.66
C MET A 440 -3.15 25.13 22.94
N ASN A 441 -4.38 24.72 23.25
CA ASN A 441 -5.59 25.37 22.75
C ASN A 441 -5.81 26.75 23.38
N GLU A 442 -5.45 26.93 24.65
CA GLU A 442 -5.45 28.24 25.30
C GLU A 442 -4.43 29.18 24.65
N GLN A 443 -3.23 28.69 24.32
CA GLN A 443 -2.22 29.48 23.59
C GLN A 443 -2.62 29.83 22.14
N LEU A 444 -3.52 29.05 21.53
CA LEU A 444 -4.11 29.38 20.23
C LEU A 444 -5.15 30.52 20.32
N ARG A 445 -5.70 30.77 21.52
CA ARG A 445 -6.55 31.94 21.81
C ARG A 445 -5.64 33.11 22.18
N LEU A 446 -5.05 33.78 21.20
CA LEU A 446 -4.36 35.04 21.49
C LEU A 446 -5.38 36.09 22.03
N PRO A 447 -4.96 36.99 22.94
CA PRO A 447 -5.85 38.03 23.46
C PRO A 447 -6.10 39.07 22.36
N GLY A 448 -7.37 39.30 22.02
CA GLY A 448 -7.78 40.39 21.09
C GLY A 448 -8.57 39.97 19.86
N THR A 449 -8.93 38.71 19.68
CA THR A 449 -9.97 38.31 18.71
C THR A 449 -11.22 37.86 19.46
N ASP A 450 -12.03 38.83 19.89
CA ASP A 450 -13.44 38.57 20.21
C ASP A 450 -14.14 38.18 18.91
N VAL A 451 -14.20 36.87 18.65
CA VAL A 451 -15.20 36.34 17.74
C VAL A 451 -16.50 36.32 18.54
N VAL A 452 -17.41 37.21 18.14
CA VAL A 452 -18.82 37.26 18.55
C VAL A 452 -19.33 35.84 18.81
N GLU A 453 -19.76 35.58 20.05
CA GLU A 453 -20.52 34.39 20.39
C GLU A 453 -21.80 34.40 19.56
N ASP A 454 -21.83 33.64 18.47
CA ASP A 454 -23.08 33.19 17.89
C ASP A 454 -23.09 31.66 17.80
N ASN A 455 -24.14 31.10 18.38
CA ASN A 455 -24.54 29.70 18.44
C ASN A 455 -23.78 28.77 19.38
N LYS A 456 -24.10 28.92 20.68
CA LYS A 456 -24.02 27.87 21.71
C LYS A 456 -25.03 26.72 21.46
N HIS A 457 -25.16 26.12 20.27
CA HIS A 457 -25.93 24.89 20.06
C HIS A 457 -25.22 23.98 19.06
N SER A 458 -24.49 22.96 19.53
CA SER A 458 -24.38 21.63 18.87
C SER A 458 -23.37 20.66 19.53
N ALA A 459 -22.43 21.12 20.37
CA ALA A 459 -21.39 20.22 20.91
C ALA A 459 -21.91 19.17 21.92
N ALA A 460 -23.03 19.43 22.61
CA ALA A 460 -23.64 18.47 23.54
C ALA A 460 -24.47 17.39 22.82
N GLU A 461 -24.99 17.68 21.61
CA GLU A 461 -25.85 16.76 20.87
C GLU A 461 -25.05 15.75 20.04
N THR A 462 -23.86 16.12 19.55
CA THR A 462 -22.98 15.19 18.81
C THR A 462 -22.40 14.09 19.72
N VAL A 463 -22.13 14.41 20.99
CA VAL A 463 -21.65 13.42 21.97
C VAL A 463 -22.80 12.50 22.43
N GLY A 464 -24.02 13.04 22.58
CA GLY A 464 -25.22 12.24 22.86
C GLY A 464 -25.62 11.29 21.74
N TYR A 465 -25.48 11.72 20.47
CA TYR A 465 -25.81 10.90 19.30
C TYR A 465 -24.84 9.73 19.10
N ALA A 466 -23.54 9.95 19.35
CA ALA A 466 -22.51 8.89 19.26
C ALA A 466 -22.65 7.83 20.38
N LEU A 467 -23.05 8.25 21.60
CA LEU A 467 -23.30 7.33 22.72
C LEU A 467 -24.58 6.51 22.52
N ASN A 468 -25.65 7.10 21.99
CA ASN A 468 -26.89 6.36 21.69
C ASN A 468 -26.72 5.32 20.59
N LYS A 469 -26.00 5.63 19.49
CA LYS A 469 -25.73 4.63 18.44
C LYS A 469 -24.80 3.51 18.89
N TYR A 470 -23.84 3.78 19.78
CA TYR A 470 -22.99 2.75 20.37
C TYR A 470 -23.80 1.78 21.26
N GLN A 471 -24.78 2.30 22.01
CA GLN A 471 -25.69 1.50 22.85
C GLN A 471 -26.74 0.71 22.04
N GLU A 472 -27.25 1.27 20.92
CA GLU A 472 -28.13 0.55 20.01
C GLU A 472 -27.41 -0.61 19.30
N GLY A 473 -26.16 -0.40 18.87
CA GLY A 473 -25.32 -1.45 18.28
C GLY A 473 -24.98 -2.59 19.26
N THR A 474 -24.82 -2.29 20.56
CA THR A 474 -24.60 -3.33 21.59
C THR A 474 -25.87 -4.09 21.95
N LYS A 475 -27.05 -3.45 21.92
CA LYS A 475 -28.33 -4.14 22.11
C LYS A 475 -28.69 -5.07 20.94
N MET A 476 -28.37 -4.68 19.70
CA MET A 476 -28.65 -5.50 18.52
C MET A 476 -27.77 -6.76 18.47
N SER A 477 -26.50 -6.65 18.89
CA SER A 477 -25.56 -7.77 18.99
C SER A 477 -25.86 -8.71 20.18
N GLN A 478 -26.39 -8.19 21.28
CA GLN A 478 -26.89 -9.01 22.39
C GLN A 478 -28.21 -9.74 22.05
N ALA A 479 -29.11 -9.12 21.28
CA ALA A 479 -30.34 -9.76 20.81
C ALA A 479 -30.07 -10.91 19.80
N LEU A 480 -29.07 -10.74 18.93
CA LEU A 480 -28.60 -11.80 18.02
C LEU A 480 -27.95 -12.96 18.79
N ALA A 481 -27.16 -12.67 19.82
CA ALA A 481 -26.53 -13.69 20.67
C ALA A 481 -27.52 -14.43 21.61
N MET A 482 -28.66 -13.83 21.97
CA MET A 482 -29.72 -14.52 22.72
C MET A 482 -30.57 -15.45 21.83
N ASN A 483 -30.74 -15.13 20.54
CA ASN A 483 -31.49 -15.98 19.61
C ASN A 483 -30.75 -17.26 19.20
N GLU A 484 -29.40 -17.25 19.18
CA GLU A 484 -28.61 -18.46 18.91
C GLU A 484 -28.55 -19.44 20.10
N LYS A 485 -28.89 -18.98 21.32
CA LYS A 485 -28.89 -19.82 22.54
C LYS A 485 -30.24 -20.50 22.85
N LEU A 486 -31.29 -20.25 22.08
CA LEU A 486 -32.58 -20.95 22.20
C LEU A 486 -32.78 -22.07 21.17
N GLY A 487 -31.80 -22.30 20.28
CA GLY A 487 -31.85 -23.30 19.22
C GLY A 487 -31.10 -24.60 19.50
N SER A 488 -31.26 -25.22 20.68
CA SER A 488 -30.76 -26.59 20.91
C SER A 488 -31.47 -27.33 22.05
N ILE A 489 -32.69 -27.82 21.83
CA ILE A 489 -33.25 -29.00 22.54
C ILE A 489 -33.99 -29.89 21.53
N GLN A 490 -33.86 -31.20 21.76
CA GLN A 490 -34.01 -32.36 20.88
C GLN A 490 -35.41 -32.71 20.34
N SER A 491 -35.41 -33.26 19.12
CA SER A 491 -36.20 -34.36 18.53
C SER A 491 -37.52 -34.85 19.16
N ARG A 492 -38.59 -34.92 18.33
CA ARG A 492 -39.36 -36.13 17.91
C ARG A 492 -40.85 -35.83 17.64
N GLY A 493 -41.31 -36.15 16.42
CA GLY A 493 -42.62 -36.76 16.13
C GLY A 493 -43.89 -35.89 16.06
N GLY A 494 -44.71 -36.15 15.04
CA GLY A 494 -46.17 -36.06 15.13
C GLY A 494 -46.88 -34.92 14.41
N ASP A 495 -47.50 -35.25 13.28
CA ASP A 495 -48.82 -34.86 12.76
C ASP A 495 -49.49 -33.49 13.06
N ALA A 496 -50.13 -33.01 11.99
CA ALA A 496 -51.49 -32.42 11.94
C ALA A 496 -51.74 -30.91 12.20
N ILE A 497 -52.34 -30.30 11.15
CA ILE A 497 -53.59 -29.50 11.18
C ILE A 497 -53.52 -27.97 11.46
N GLU A 498 -53.84 -27.24 10.39
CA GLU A 498 -54.76 -26.08 10.23
C GLU A 498 -54.51 -24.64 10.76
N ASN A 499 -54.87 -23.72 9.85
CA ASN A 499 -55.46 -22.37 10.00
C ASN A 499 -54.56 -21.23 10.53
N GLY A 500 -54.07 -20.34 9.67
CA GLY A 500 -54.76 -19.11 9.21
C GLY A 500 -53.89 -17.91 9.68
N LEU A 501 -53.59 -16.83 8.97
CA LEU A 501 -54.31 -16.02 7.99
C LEU A 501 -53.29 -15.19 7.18
N LYS A 502 -53.51 -15.18 5.86
CA LYS A 502 -53.30 -14.11 4.85
C LYS A 502 -52.30 -12.96 5.13
N PHE A 503 -51.35 -12.77 4.21
CA PHE A 503 -51.29 -11.58 3.34
C PHE A 503 -50.52 -11.91 2.04
N THR A 504 -51.09 -11.51 0.91
CA THR A 504 -50.67 -11.76 -0.49
C THR A 504 -49.47 -10.91 -0.93
N PRO A 505 -48.58 -11.44 -1.79
CA PRO A 505 -47.90 -10.67 -2.82
C PRO A 505 -48.45 -11.00 -4.22
N THR A 506 -48.74 -9.96 -4.98
CA THR A 506 -49.23 -9.99 -6.37
C THR A 506 -48.19 -10.57 -7.32
N LYS A 507 -48.64 -11.55 -8.13
CA LYS A 507 -48.00 -11.98 -9.38
C LYS A 507 -48.21 -10.92 -10.46
N SER A 508 -47.25 -10.79 -11.37
CA SER A 508 -47.60 -10.89 -12.78
C SER A 508 -46.52 -11.68 -13.52
N SER A 509 -46.98 -12.73 -14.16
CA SER A 509 -46.26 -13.67 -15.03
C SER A 509 -46.99 -13.63 -16.36
N GLN A 510 -46.26 -13.67 -17.47
CA GLN A 510 -46.78 -14.27 -18.70
C GLN A 510 -45.63 -14.88 -19.49
N GLU A 511 -45.79 -16.16 -19.81
CA GLU A 511 -44.89 -17.07 -20.51
C GLU A 511 -45.26 -17.18 -22.01
N MET A 512 -44.22 -17.32 -22.86
CA MET A 512 -44.03 -18.31 -23.98
C MET A 512 -44.97 -18.28 -25.20
N PRO A 513 -44.64 -18.85 -26.39
CA PRO A 513 -43.62 -19.88 -26.76
C PRO A 513 -42.64 -19.38 -27.87
N GLY A 514 -41.55 -20.02 -28.32
CA GLY A 514 -41.12 -21.41 -28.45
C GLY A 514 -40.97 -21.72 -29.94
N GLU A 515 -39.75 -21.79 -30.50
CA GLU A 515 -39.46 -22.59 -31.71
C GLU A 515 -37.95 -22.81 -31.96
N THR A 516 -37.67 -24.06 -32.32
CA THR A 516 -36.40 -24.71 -32.64
C THR A 516 -36.05 -24.48 -34.12
N ILE A 517 -34.77 -24.47 -34.51
CA ILE A 517 -34.22 -25.20 -35.69
C ILE A 517 -32.69 -25.12 -35.65
N ALA A 518 -32.07 -26.28 -35.87
CA ALA A 518 -30.65 -26.48 -35.94
C ALA A 518 -30.15 -26.52 -37.40
N ASN A 519 -28.85 -26.20 -37.54
CA ASN A 519 -27.86 -26.89 -38.39
C ASN A 519 -27.81 -26.51 -39.90
N LYS A 520 -26.63 -26.07 -40.37
CA LYS A 520 -25.72 -26.87 -41.24
C LYS A 520 -24.70 -26.03 -42.06
N ASN A 521 -23.53 -26.67 -42.23
CA ASN A 521 -22.49 -26.52 -43.28
C ASN A 521 -21.53 -25.33 -43.11
N GLY A 522 -20.21 -25.43 -43.31
CA GLY A 522 -19.39 -26.46 -43.97
C GLY A 522 -18.24 -25.76 -44.72
N ILE A 523 -17.02 -25.99 -44.24
CA ILE A 523 -15.64 -25.84 -44.81
C ILE A 523 -15.56 -26.01 -46.36
N PRO A 524 -14.57 -25.54 -47.19
CA PRO A 524 -13.12 -25.23 -46.95
C PRO A 524 -12.46 -24.02 -47.68
N ALA A 525 -11.16 -23.88 -47.40
CA ALA A 525 -10.09 -23.05 -47.97
C ALA A 525 -9.81 -23.12 -49.49
N LYS A 526 -9.12 -22.08 -50.02
CA LYS A 526 -8.14 -22.00 -51.15
C LYS A 526 -7.61 -20.54 -51.21
N SER A 527 -6.32 -20.23 -51.02
CA SER A 527 -5.14 -20.26 -51.94
C SER A 527 -5.16 -19.24 -53.09
N GLN A 528 -4.03 -18.51 -53.25
CA GLN A 528 -3.50 -17.66 -54.36
C GLN A 528 -3.28 -16.20 -53.91
N GLU A 529 -2.03 -15.70 -53.76
CA GLU A 529 -1.02 -15.31 -54.77
C GLU A 529 -1.52 -14.26 -55.78
N ASP A 530 -1.08 -13.00 -55.60
CA ASP A 530 -0.40 -12.12 -56.60
C ASP A 530 -0.43 -10.65 -56.11
N GLN A 531 0.73 -10.06 -55.82
CA GLN A 531 1.50 -9.12 -56.65
C GLN A 531 1.08 -7.64 -56.58
N SER A 532 2.00 -6.84 -56.01
CA SER A 532 2.44 -5.48 -56.36
C SER A 532 1.47 -4.51 -57.05
N VAL A 533 1.35 -3.29 -56.50
CA VAL A 533 1.78 -2.04 -57.16
C VAL A 533 2.05 -0.96 -56.09
N GLU A 534 3.20 -0.30 -56.24
CA GLU A 534 3.70 0.85 -55.51
C GLU A 534 2.89 2.13 -55.78
N THR A 535 2.79 3.01 -54.78
CA THR A 535 2.83 4.46 -55.06
C THR A 535 3.63 5.17 -53.97
N ASN A 536 4.77 5.70 -54.41
CA ASN A 536 5.69 6.58 -53.71
C ASN A 536 5.01 7.88 -53.24
N CYS A 537 5.45 8.39 -52.08
CA CYS A 537 5.49 9.83 -51.84
C CYS A 537 6.70 10.16 -50.97
N THR A 538 7.70 10.75 -51.62
CA THR A 538 9.00 11.19 -51.09
C THR A 538 8.97 12.71 -50.93
N ILE A 539 9.46 13.25 -49.82
CA ILE A 539 9.80 14.68 -49.65
C ILE A 539 11.22 14.76 -49.05
N PRO A 540 12.11 15.67 -49.52
CA PRO A 540 13.55 15.52 -49.44
C PRO A 540 14.19 16.11 -48.18
N ILE A 541 15.36 15.58 -47.83
CA ILE A 541 16.28 16.10 -46.80
C ILE A 541 17.45 16.75 -47.54
N GLU A 542 17.64 18.06 -47.34
CA GLU A 542 18.86 18.78 -47.73
C GLU A 542 19.95 18.61 -46.67
N ARG A 543 21.17 18.38 -47.15
CA ARG A 543 22.42 18.27 -46.40
C ARG A 543 23.05 19.66 -46.28
N GLU A 544 23.58 19.98 -45.10
CA GLU A 544 24.62 21.00 -44.95
C GLU A 544 25.85 20.40 -44.26
N GLU A 545 27.01 20.88 -44.71
CA GLU A 545 28.34 20.33 -44.58
C GLU A 545 29.03 20.73 -43.27
N GLU A 546 29.92 19.85 -42.77
CA GLU A 546 30.95 20.16 -41.77
C GLU A 546 32.04 21.09 -42.35
N PRO A 547 32.76 21.82 -41.48
CA PRO A 547 34.19 21.96 -41.69
C PRO A 547 35.05 21.59 -40.47
N GLN A 548 36.20 21.00 -40.79
CA GLN A 548 37.25 20.54 -39.87
C GLN A 548 38.11 21.67 -39.27
N LYS A 549 38.54 21.42 -38.01
CA LYS A 549 39.86 21.68 -37.37
C LYS A 549 40.63 23.00 -37.67
N ARG A 550 41.01 23.69 -36.58
CA ARG A 550 42.42 24.04 -36.29
C ARG A 550 42.67 24.41 -34.81
N VAL A 551 43.90 24.11 -34.41
CA VAL A 551 44.60 24.23 -33.12
C VAL A 551 45.07 25.68 -32.87
N ALA A 552 45.07 26.17 -31.62
CA ALA A 552 46.23 26.84 -30.97
C ALA A 552 45.89 27.46 -29.59
N SER A 553 46.90 27.37 -28.72
CA SER A 553 47.11 27.92 -27.37
C SER A 553 47.19 29.45 -27.26
N ALA A 554 46.89 30.01 -26.08
CA ALA A 554 47.75 30.86 -25.22
C ALA A 554 46.97 31.97 -24.46
N GLY A 555 47.29 32.17 -23.16
CA GLY A 555 47.15 33.39 -22.32
C GLY A 555 45.76 34.02 -22.15
N ASN A 556 45.28 34.41 -20.97
CA ASN A 556 45.92 34.91 -19.74
C ASN A 556 45.01 34.58 -18.55
#